data_AF-A0A2R6T701-F1
#
_entry.id   AF-A0A2R6T701-F1
#
_cell.length_a   1.000
_cell.length_b   1.000
_cell.length_c   1.000
_cell.angle_alpha   90.00
_cell.angle_beta   90.00
_cell.angle_gamma   90.00
#
_symmetry.space_group_name_H-M   'P 1'
#
loop_
_entity.id
_entity.type
_entity.pdbx_description
1 polymer ?
#
loop_
_entity_poly.entity_id
_entity_poly.type
_entity_poly.pdbx_seq_one_letter_code
_entity_poly.pdbx_strand_id
1 'polypeptide(L)' 'MSEQTGIIYLLTNDVNGKQYVGQTVNKTRRFKRHRYCSSAKIDQAIDEYGWGNFSVEILESEV' A
#
# COMPACT_ATOMS: atom_id res chain seq x y z
N MET A 1 18.15 -8.27 16.46
CA MET A 1 17.73 -8.46 15.05
C MET A 1 16.21 -8.38 15.06
N SER A 2 15.61 -7.28 14.61
CA SER A 2 14.14 -7.24 14.49
C SER A 2 13.74 -8.18 13.36
N GLU A 3 12.93 -9.20 13.66
CA GLU A 3 12.33 -10.06 12.64
C GLU A 3 11.59 -9.17 11.63
N GLN A 4 12.05 -9.23 10.38
CA GLN A 4 11.37 -8.56 9.27
C GLN A 4 10.27 -9.49 8.78
N THR A 5 9.10 -9.40 9.40
CA THR A 5 7.89 -10.08 8.92
C THR A 5 7.49 -9.52 7.55
N GLY A 6 7.37 -10.42 6.57
CA GLY A 6 6.74 -10.12 5.30
C GLY A 6 5.23 -9.94 5.46
N ILE A 7 4.66 -8.95 4.78
CA ILE A 7 3.20 -8.73 4.73
C ILE A 7 2.70 -8.73 3.28
N ILE A 8 1.48 -9.20 3.10
CA ILE A 8 0.64 -8.95 1.93
C ILE A 8 -0.48 -8.01 2.37
N TYR A 9 -0.71 -6.94 1.61
CA TYR A 9 -1.69 -5.91 1.92
C TYR A 9 -2.56 -5.57 0.71
N LEU A 10 -3.75 -5.08 1.00
CA LEU A 10 -4.73 -4.57 0.06
C LEU A 10 -4.92 -3.07 0.28
N LEU A 11 -4.82 -2.28 -0.79
CA LEU A 11 -5.26 -0.89 -0.81
C LEU A 11 -6.57 -0.82 -1.58
N THR A 12 -7.63 -0.31 -0.96
CA THR A 12 -8.91 -0.05 -1.63
C THR A 12 -9.06 1.45 -1.79
N ASN A 13 -9.31 1.91 -3.02
CA ASN A 13 -9.68 3.30 -3.29
C ASN A 13 -11.15 3.49 -2.91
N ASP A 14 -11.42 4.25 -1.86
CA ASP A 14 -12.77 4.42 -1.31
C ASP A 14 -13.68 5.26 -2.24
N VAL A 15 -13.12 5.97 -3.22
CA VAL A 15 -13.88 6.76 -4.21
C VAL A 15 -14.51 5.87 -5.29
N ASN A 16 -13.81 4.80 -5.72
CA ASN A 16 -14.23 4.00 -6.88
C ASN A 16 -14.22 2.48 -6.66
N GLY A 17 -13.85 2.01 -5.46
CA GLY A 17 -13.82 0.61 -5.08
C GLY A 17 -12.69 -0.21 -5.72
N LYS A 18 -11.79 0.39 -6.51
CA LYS A 18 -10.66 -0.34 -7.11
C LYS A 18 -9.67 -0.77 -6.06
N GLN A 19 -9.08 -1.93 -6.28
CA GLN A 19 -8.21 -2.61 -5.33
C GLN A 19 -6.81 -2.82 -5.89
N TYR A 20 -5.80 -2.69 -5.03
CA TYR A 20 -4.41 -2.99 -5.30
C TYR A 20 -3.85 -3.93 -4.23
N VAL A 21 -3.36 -5.10 -4.65
CA VAL A 21 -2.64 -6.03 -3.77
C VAL A 21 -1.14 -5.78 -3.90
N GLY A 22 -0.46 -5.64 -2.77
CA GLY A 22 0.99 -5.48 -2.70
C GLY A 22 1.61 -6.33 -1.61
N GLN A 23 2.91 -6.56 -1.71
CA GLN A 23 3.70 -7.26 -0.69
C GLN A 23 4.92 -6.44 -0.28
N THR A 24 5.39 -6.59 0.97
CA THR A 24 6.62 -5.97 1.43
C THR A 24 7.14 -6.60 2.72
N VAL A 25 8.45 -6.54 2.95
CA VAL A 25 9.10 -6.81 4.25
C VAL A 25 9.32 -5.54 5.07
N ASN A 26 8.96 -4.36 4.53
CA ASN A 26 9.10 -3.08 5.21
C ASN A 26 7.93 -2.14 4.86
N LYS A 27 6.85 -2.25 5.64
CA LYS A 27 5.60 -1.49 5.48
C LYS A 27 5.85 0.02 5.40
N THR A 28 6.61 0.57 6.35
CA THR A 28 6.87 2.01 6.44
C THR A 28 7.54 2.55 5.19
N ARG A 29 8.59 1.88 4.70
CA ARG A 29 9.29 2.29 3.48
C ARG A 29 8.37 2.14 2.25
N ARG A 30 7.62 1.04 2.16
CA ARG A 30 6.72 0.77 1.02
C ARG A 30 5.64 1.83 0.87
N PHE A 31 4.98 2.21 1.98
CA PHE A 31 3.89 3.19 1.96
C PHE A 31 4.38 4.61 1.76
N LYS A 32 5.55 4.97 2.33
CA LYS A 32 6.22 6.24 1.99
C LYS A 32 6.50 6.32 0.49
N ARG A 33 7.00 5.23 -0.12
CA ARG A 33 7.27 5.22 -1.57
C ARG A 33 5.99 5.44 -2.38
N HIS A 34 4.88 4.79 -2.02
CA HIS A 34 3.59 5.02 -2.67
C HIS A 34 3.07 6.46 -2.55
N ARG A 35 3.41 7.15 -1.46
CA ARG A 35 2.97 8.53 -1.21
C ARG A 35 3.82 9.59 -1.93
N TYR A 36 5.08 9.29 -2.24
CA TYR A 36 6.04 10.31 -2.72
C TYR A 36 6.67 9.98 -4.09
N CYS A 37 6.40 8.80 -4.65
CA CYS A 37 6.80 8.45 -6.01
C CYS A 37 5.56 8.31 -6.88
N SER A 38 5.69 8.47 -8.20
CA SER A 38 4.60 8.33 -9.18
C SER A 38 4.95 7.30 -10.29
N SER A 39 5.53 6.17 -9.87
CA SER A 39 6.15 5.21 -10.80
C SER A 39 5.22 4.07 -11.21
N ALA A 40 4.32 3.68 -10.31
CA ALA A 40 3.35 2.61 -10.51
C ALA A 40 1.93 3.16 -10.68
N LYS A 41 1.02 2.35 -11.25
CA LYS A 41 -0.40 2.73 -11.41
C LYS A 41 -1.07 3.10 -10.08
N ILE A 42 -0.73 2.39 -9.01
CA ILE A 42 -1.24 2.70 -7.67
C ILE A 42 -0.68 4.02 -7.14
N ASP A 43 0.56 4.36 -7.47
CA ASP A 43 1.16 5.64 -7.10
C ASP A 43 0.39 6.79 -7.78
N GLN A 44 0.14 6.67 -9.09
CA GLN A 44 -0.64 7.65 -9.86
C GLN A 44 -2.07 7.78 -9.33
N ALA A 45 -2.70 6.67 -8.93
CA ALA A 45 -4.03 6.72 -8.32
C ALA A 45 -4.00 7.41 -6.94
N ILE A 46 -2.94 7.23 -6.16
CA ILE A 46 -2.75 7.94 -4.89
C ILE A 46 -2.54 9.44 -5.12
N ASP A 47 -1.81 9.81 -6.18
CA ASP A 47 -1.64 11.21 -6.58
C ASP A 47 -2.98 11.84 -7.03
N GLU A 48 -3.79 11.10 -7.78
CA GLU A 48 -5.08 11.56 -8.33
C GLU A 48 -6.17 11.70 -7.25
N TYR A 49 -6.34 10.67 -6.41
CA TYR A 49 -7.43 10.61 -5.43
C TYR A 49 -6.99 11.02 -4.02
N GLY A 50 -5.69 11.13 -3.75
CA GLY A 50 -5.13 11.42 -2.44
C GLY A 50 -5.09 10.19 -1.51
N TRP A 51 -3.99 10.03 -0.77
CA TRP A 51 -3.79 8.91 0.17
C TRP A 51 -4.91 8.76 1.22
N GLY A 52 -5.56 9.86 1.60
CA GLY A 52 -6.67 9.83 2.56
C GLY A 52 -7.93 9.09 2.09
N ASN A 53 -8.03 8.83 0.78
CA ASN A 53 -9.12 8.07 0.15
C ASN A 53 -8.73 6.62 -0.14
N PHE A 54 -7.70 6.11 0.54
CA PHE A 54 -7.31 4.71 0.45
C PHE A 54 -7.35 4.05 1.83
N SER A 55 -8.14 2.99 1.93
CA SER A 55 -8.15 2.09 3.07
C SER A 55 -7.09 0.98 2.90
N VAL A 56 -6.45 0.59 4.00
CA VAL A 56 -5.39 -0.43 4.02
C VAL A 56 -5.82 -1.62 4.85
N GLU A 57 -5.80 -2.80 4.25
CA GLU A 57 -6.03 -4.08 4.92
C GLU A 57 -4.77 -4.95 4.81
N ILE A 58 -4.43 -5.68 5.88
CA ILE A 58 -3.35 -6.68 5.85
C ILE A 58 -4.02 -8.04 5.61
N LEU A 59 -3.70 -8.65 4.47
CA LEU A 59 -4.27 -9.94 4.07
C LEU A 59 -3.50 -11.12 4.64
N GLU A 60 -2.18 -10.97 4.78
CA GLU A 60 -1.29 -12.01 5.32
C GLU A 60 -0.09 -11.34 6.00
N SER A 61 0.42 -11.95 7.06
CA SER A 61 1.66 -11.53 7.72
C SER A 61 2.37 -12.74 8.31
N GLU A 62 3.63 -12.95 7.96
CA GLU A 62 4.41 -14.05 8.56
C GLU A 62 4.70 -13.79 10.05
N VAL A 63 4.13 -14.61 10.93
CA VAL A 63 4.44 -14.63 12.38
C VAL A 63 5.80 -15.25 12.61
#